data_AF-A0A4Q4N4Z1-F1
#
_entry.id   AF-A0A4Q4N4Z1-F1
#
_cell.length_a   1.000
_cell.length_b   1.000
_cell.length_c   1.000
_cell.angle_alpha   90.00
_cell.angle_beta   90.00
_cell.angle_gamma   90.00
#
_symmetry.space_group_name_H-M   'P 1'
#
loop_
_entity.id
_entity.type
_entity.pdbx_description
1 polymer ?
#
loop_
_entity_poly.entity_id
_entity_poly.type
_entity_poly.pdbx_seq_one_letter_code
_entity_poly.pdbx_strand_id
1 'polypeptide(L)'
;MLGQALGLHQDSSSSGLASEERHRRFCLFWSTYCIERPTALRLGRPSTIRDGHITIPKPDQYPTLQGLTSSRQSLIHAVEMSRLHGSAYDDLFCPGALALPAMHRTTRGQAIAAEWRALIASKESSMARWDEDSRGTIGELMPVEFAQHATRATDYLLLVAIYRVAFSKPSTKVSSECIAAARISLREHTQCIALLVSYNNDPAPFELWVNGGLILFPFVPYNIIFCSVIETANLADLESLKTYVDALASLAKKREYTSCTKQLEIFRALHKLALVHSEIRAQMQLSSCPSGPLSSSAKDAELEGLPNTLGGLPSWHDRDGMWNGSINLTNEPSVLASQPWADFGGMDLDPLGTQLGYWIQESSQDFDNFGET
;
A
#
# COMPACT_ATOMS: atom_id res chain seq x y z
N MET A 1 -19.95 9.53 17.75
CA MET A 1 -20.51 10.48 18.75
C MET A 1 -22.01 10.72 18.54
N LEU A 2 -22.47 11.45 17.50
CA LEU A 2 -23.91 11.74 17.33
C LEU A 2 -24.80 10.50 17.10
N GLY A 3 -24.38 9.56 16.25
CA GLY A 3 -25.13 8.31 16.03
C GLY A 3 -25.24 7.42 17.28
N GLN A 4 -24.25 7.47 18.16
CA GLN A 4 -24.32 6.80 19.47
C GLN A 4 -25.26 7.53 20.43
N ALA A 5 -25.20 8.86 20.45
CA ALA A 5 -26.12 9.68 21.25
C ALA A 5 -27.60 9.50 20.82
N LEU A 6 -27.84 9.28 19.53
CA LEU A 6 -29.15 8.93 18.98
C LEU A 6 -29.55 7.46 19.20
N GLY A 7 -28.71 6.65 19.85
CA GLY A 7 -28.99 5.26 20.16
C GLY A 7 -28.96 4.31 18.95
N LEU A 8 -28.44 4.71 17.79
CA LEU A 8 -28.52 3.92 16.54
C LEU A 8 -27.84 2.53 16.61
N HIS A 9 -26.98 2.33 17.60
CA HIS A 9 -26.30 1.06 17.91
C HIS A 9 -27.14 0.12 18.79
N GLN A 10 -28.26 0.61 19.32
CA GLN A 10 -29.14 -0.10 20.25
C GLN A 10 -30.43 -0.55 19.57
N ASP A 11 -30.75 -1.85 19.66
CA ASP A 11 -31.97 -2.39 19.06
C ASP A 11 -33.24 -1.79 19.69
N SER A 12 -33.19 -1.53 21.00
CA SER A 12 -34.27 -0.87 21.76
C SER A 12 -34.66 0.50 21.21
N SER A 13 -33.73 1.25 20.63
CA SER A 13 -33.98 2.58 20.03
C SER A 13 -34.84 2.53 18.76
N SER A 14 -35.01 1.33 18.19
CA SER A 14 -35.78 1.07 16.97
C SER A 14 -37.13 0.40 17.23
N SER A 15 -37.46 0.18 18.50
CA SER A 15 -38.75 -0.34 18.94
C SER A 15 -39.88 0.65 18.61
N GLY A 16 -40.96 0.15 18.02
CA GLY A 16 -42.11 0.97 17.64
C GLY A 16 -41.93 1.85 16.39
N LEU A 17 -40.75 1.87 15.77
CA LEU A 17 -40.53 2.60 14.51
C LEU A 17 -41.08 1.86 13.30
N ALA A 18 -41.44 2.62 12.26
CA ALA A 18 -41.76 2.09 10.95
C ALA A 18 -40.56 1.34 10.34
N SER A 19 -40.83 0.33 9.51
CA SER A 19 -39.80 -0.53 8.91
C SER A 19 -38.76 0.28 8.10
N GLU A 20 -39.21 1.25 7.33
CA GLU A 20 -38.35 2.15 6.54
C GLU A 20 -37.37 2.94 7.41
N GLU A 21 -37.86 3.50 8.53
CA GLU A 21 -37.03 4.26 9.46
C GLU A 21 -36.00 3.36 10.15
N ARG A 22 -36.41 2.16 10.59
CA ARG A 22 -35.49 1.16 11.15
C ARG A 22 -34.38 0.81 10.16
N HIS A 23 -34.73 0.63 8.89
CA HIS A 23 -33.75 0.32 7.85
C HIS A 23 -32.77 1.47 7.60
N ARG A 24 -33.24 2.71 7.52
CA ARG A 24 -32.37 3.88 7.37
C ARG A 24 -31.38 4.00 8.52
N ARG A 25 -31.84 3.79 9.76
CA ARG A 25 -30.99 3.79 10.96
C ARG A 25 -29.94 2.68 10.92
N PHE A 26 -30.35 1.47 10.53
CA PHE A 26 -29.46 0.34 10.35
C PHE A 26 -28.35 0.66 9.34
N CYS A 27 -28.70 1.16 8.15
CA CYS A 27 -27.73 1.53 7.12
C CYS A 27 -26.81 2.65 7.58
N LEU A 28 -27.36 3.69 8.22
CA LEU A 28 -26.58 4.82 8.72
C LEU A 28 -25.55 4.37 9.78
N PHE A 29 -25.97 3.52 10.72
CA PHE A 29 -25.06 3.00 11.74
C PHE A 29 -23.92 2.18 11.12
N TRP A 30 -24.24 1.17 10.30
CA TRP A 30 -23.21 0.30 9.73
C TRP A 30 -22.30 1.02 8.74
N SER A 31 -22.80 1.96 7.95
CA SER A 31 -21.95 2.83 7.11
C SER A 31 -21.01 3.68 7.97
N THR A 32 -21.50 4.26 9.08
CA THR A 32 -20.66 5.02 10.01
C THR A 32 -19.58 4.14 10.63
N TYR A 33 -19.94 2.92 11.08
CA TYR A 33 -19.01 1.94 11.61
C TYR A 33 -17.91 1.59 10.60
N CYS A 34 -18.29 1.39 9.33
CA CYS A 34 -17.36 1.04 8.27
C CYS A 34 -16.41 2.16 7.86
N ILE A 35 -16.81 3.42 8.05
CA ILE A 35 -15.96 4.59 7.78
C ILE A 35 -15.06 4.91 8.98
N GLU A 36 -15.61 4.82 10.20
CA GLU A 36 -14.93 5.28 11.41
C GLU A 36 -13.73 4.41 11.75
N ARG A 37 -13.85 3.07 11.70
CA ARG A 37 -12.76 2.18 12.16
C ARG A 37 -11.50 2.22 11.31
N PRO A 38 -11.57 2.12 9.97
CA PRO A 38 -10.39 2.32 9.13
C PRO A 38 -9.78 3.71 9.32
N THR A 39 -10.60 4.72 9.58
CA THR A 39 -10.13 6.08 9.83
C THR A 39 -9.45 6.20 11.19
N ALA A 40 -10.00 5.63 12.25
CA ALA A 40 -9.41 5.59 13.58
C ALA A 40 -8.03 4.92 13.56
N LEU A 41 -7.92 3.75 12.92
CA LEU A 41 -6.63 3.06 12.74
C LEU A 41 -5.61 3.95 12.01
N ARG A 42 -5.99 4.56 10.87
CA ARG A 42 -5.11 5.45 10.10
C ARG A 42 -4.65 6.67 10.89
N LEU A 43 -5.51 7.18 11.77
CA LEU A 43 -5.20 8.31 12.67
C LEU A 43 -4.48 7.87 13.95
N GLY A 44 -4.18 6.58 14.13
CA GLY A 44 -3.51 6.08 15.33
C GLY A 44 -4.36 6.20 16.61
N ARG A 45 -5.68 6.28 16.49
CA ARG A 45 -6.60 6.51 17.62
C ARG A 45 -7.53 5.31 17.84
N PRO A 46 -7.97 5.07 19.08
CA PRO A 46 -8.97 4.03 19.34
C PRO A 46 -10.30 4.38 18.67
N SER A 47 -11.01 3.37 18.21
CA SER A 47 -12.40 3.55 17.76
C SER A 47 -13.27 4.02 18.92
N THR A 48 -14.11 5.01 18.65
CA THR A 48 -15.14 5.48 19.58
C THR A 48 -16.32 4.52 19.65
N ILE A 49 -16.43 3.58 18.71
CA ILE A 49 -17.49 2.58 18.62
C ILE A 49 -17.00 1.26 19.19
N ARG A 50 -17.46 0.93 20.40
CA ARG A 50 -17.14 -0.34 21.08
C ARG A 50 -18.08 -1.45 20.63
N ASP A 51 -17.52 -2.57 20.16
CA ASP A 51 -18.30 -3.70 19.65
C ASP A 51 -19.24 -4.30 20.69
N GLY A 52 -18.79 -4.38 21.95
CA GLY A 52 -19.60 -4.88 23.06
C GLY A 52 -20.83 -4.03 23.41
N HIS A 53 -20.96 -2.83 22.84
CA HIS A 53 -22.16 -1.99 23.02
C HIS A 53 -23.15 -2.11 21.86
N ILE A 54 -22.78 -2.76 20.76
CA ILE A 54 -23.64 -2.90 19.58
C ILE A 54 -24.64 -4.03 19.85
N THR A 55 -25.93 -3.70 19.84
CA THR A 55 -27.02 -4.69 20.05
C THR A 55 -27.94 -4.84 18.84
N ILE A 56 -27.83 -3.96 17.84
CA ILE A 56 -28.52 -4.15 16.56
C ILE A 56 -27.98 -5.41 15.84
N PRO A 57 -28.80 -6.08 15.02
CA PRO A 57 -28.36 -7.24 14.26
C PRO A 57 -27.20 -6.89 13.32
N LYS A 58 -26.32 -7.87 13.09
CA LYS A 58 -25.32 -7.79 12.04
C LYS A 58 -25.96 -7.85 10.64
N PRO A 59 -25.28 -7.38 9.57
CA PRO A 59 -25.85 -7.39 8.23
C PRO A 59 -26.23 -8.76 7.66
N ASP A 60 -25.60 -9.84 8.11
CA ASP A 60 -25.97 -11.21 7.79
C ASP A 60 -27.28 -11.65 8.47
N GLN A 61 -27.67 -11.00 9.57
CA GLN A 61 -28.86 -11.29 10.36
C GLN A 61 -30.05 -10.32 10.09
N TYR A 62 -29.80 -9.20 9.40
CA TYR A 62 -30.85 -8.22 9.10
C TYR A 62 -31.81 -8.74 8.01
N PRO A 63 -33.12 -8.44 8.02
CA PRO A 63 -34.03 -8.90 6.95
C PRO A 63 -33.57 -8.43 5.56
N THR A 64 -33.56 -9.34 4.57
CA THR A 64 -33.25 -8.97 3.18
C THR A 64 -34.38 -8.12 2.63
N LEU A 65 -34.10 -6.87 2.30
CA LEU A 65 -35.01 -6.09 1.47
C LEU A 65 -34.87 -6.51 0.01
N GLN A 66 -35.99 -6.61 -0.70
CA GLN A 66 -36.00 -6.94 -2.11
C GLN A 66 -35.08 -5.98 -2.88
N GLY A 67 -34.19 -6.54 -3.70
CA GLY A 67 -33.31 -5.76 -4.55
C GLY A 67 -32.08 -5.17 -3.85
N LEU A 68 -31.52 -5.79 -2.80
CA LEU A 68 -30.26 -5.32 -2.17
C LEU A 68 -29.26 -6.44 -1.85
N THR A 69 -29.33 -7.60 -2.51
CA THR A 69 -28.46 -8.75 -2.17
C THR A 69 -26.97 -8.47 -2.38
N SER A 70 -26.60 -7.79 -3.46
CA SER A 70 -25.22 -7.39 -3.77
C SER A 70 -24.69 -6.33 -2.80
N SER A 71 -25.52 -5.35 -2.42
CA SER A 71 -25.15 -4.36 -1.40
C SER A 71 -25.07 -4.97 0.01
N ARG A 72 -25.86 -6.02 0.30
CA ARG A 72 -25.78 -6.77 1.57
C ARG A 72 -24.45 -7.50 1.71
N GLN A 73 -24.01 -8.24 0.69
CA GLN A 73 -22.74 -8.96 0.78
C GLN A 73 -21.56 -8.00 0.93
N SER A 74 -21.55 -6.91 0.17
CA SER A 74 -20.54 -5.84 0.32
C SER A 74 -20.58 -5.21 1.71
N LEU A 75 -21.76 -5.00 2.30
CA LEU A 75 -21.90 -4.50 3.66
C LEU A 75 -21.38 -5.50 4.71
N ILE A 76 -21.68 -6.80 4.55
CA ILE A 76 -21.13 -7.87 5.41
C ILE A 76 -19.60 -7.81 5.39
N HIS A 77 -19.00 -7.76 4.19
CA HIS A 77 -17.55 -7.66 4.04
C HIS A 77 -16.98 -6.38 4.64
N ALA A 78 -17.64 -5.24 4.46
CA ALA A 78 -17.21 -3.96 5.03
C ALA A 78 -17.24 -3.98 6.56
N VAL A 79 -18.27 -4.58 7.17
CA VAL A 79 -18.39 -4.71 8.63
C VAL A 79 -17.32 -5.63 9.20
N GLU A 80 -17.09 -6.80 8.60
CA GLU A 80 -16.04 -7.71 9.07
C GLU A 80 -14.63 -7.12 8.86
N MET A 81 -14.40 -6.44 7.73
CA MET A 81 -13.17 -5.66 7.50
C MET A 81 -12.97 -4.62 8.60
N SER A 82 -14.02 -3.89 8.98
CA SER A 82 -13.94 -2.82 9.98
C SER A 82 -13.74 -3.36 11.39
N ARG A 83 -14.32 -4.52 11.73
CA ARG A 83 -14.02 -5.25 12.96
C ARG A 83 -12.53 -5.60 13.06
N LEU A 84 -11.97 -6.12 11.95
CA LEU A 84 -10.55 -6.47 11.90
C LEU A 84 -9.64 -5.23 11.96
N HIS A 85 -10.03 -4.07 11.42
CA HIS A 85 -9.30 -2.81 11.63
C HIS A 85 -9.21 -2.43 13.11
N GLY A 86 -10.32 -2.54 13.85
CA GLY A 86 -10.33 -2.30 15.29
C GLY A 86 -9.44 -3.28 16.04
N SER A 87 -9.54 -4.58 15.71
CA SER A 87 -8.71 -5.62 16.31
C SER A 87 -7.22 -5.38 16.03
N ALA A 88 -6.86 -5.02 14.80
CA ALA A 88 -5.50 -4.64 14.46
C ALA A 88 -5.01 -3.46 15.30
N TYR A 89 -5.82 -2.40 15.44
CA TYR A 89 -5.47 -1.28 16.30
C TYR A 89 -5.19 -1.74 17.73
N ASP A 90 -6.15 -2.40 18.36
CA ASP A 90 -6.08 -2.77 19.77
C ASP A 90 -4.95 -3.76 20.07
N ASP A 91 -4.70 -4.73 19.18
CA ASP A 91 -3.74 -5.81 19.41
C ASP A 91 -2.32 -5.54 18.89
N LEU A 92 -2.15 -4.63 17.92
CA LEU A 92 -0.87 -4.42 17.23
C LEU A 92 -0.35 -2.99 17.31
N PHE A 93 -1.24 -1.99 17.23
CA PHE A 93 -0.84 -0.59 17.03
C PHE A 93 -1.04 0.28 18.27
N CYS A 94 -1.96 -0.04 19.18
CA CYS A 94 -2.22 0.81 20.34
C CYS A 94 -1.00 0.85 21.28
N PRO A 95 -0.79 1.94 22.05
CA PRO A 95 0.35 2.05 22.96
C PRO A 95 0.48 0.87 23.94
N GLY A 96 -0.65 0.34 24.41
CA GLY A 96 -0.68 -0.83 25.28
C GLY A 96 -0.13 -2.09 24.58
N ALA A 97 -0.51 -2.33 23.32
CA ALA A 97 0.00 -3.46 22.54
C ALA A 97 1.49 -3.34 22.20
N LEU A 98 1.97 -2.12 21.97
CA LEU A 98 3.39 -1.85 21.73
C LEU A 98 4.25 -2.08 22.99
N ALA A 99 3.69 -1.83 24.17
CA ALA A 99 4.35 -2.10 25.45
C ALA A 99 4.42 -3.61 25.81
N LEU A 100 3.61 -4.46 25.18
CA LEU A 100 3.67 -5.91 25.38
C LEU A 100 4.91 -6.54 24.72
N PRO A 101 5.35 -7.73 25.17
CA PRO A 101 6.44 -8.46 24.52
C PRO A 101 6.13 -8.76 23.05
N ALA A 102 7.16 -8.75 22.19
CA ALA A 102 7.03 -8.96 20.74
C ALA A 102 6.25 -10.24 20.37
N MET A 103 6.41 -11.31 21.15
CA MET A 103 5.69 -12.57 20.95
C MET A 103 4.16 -12.39 20.96
N HIS A 104 3.61 -11.53 21.83
CA HIS A 104 2.17 -11.26 21.86
C HIS A 104 1.69 -10.67 20.54
N ARG A 105 2.41 -9.67 20.01
CA ARG A 105 2.09 -9.05 18.72
C ARG A 105 2.26 -10.03 17.56
N THR A 106 3.26 -10.90 17.61
CA THR A 106 3.43 -11.95 16.60
C THR A 106 2.24 -12.91 16.59
N THR A 107 1.84 -13.45 17.74
CA THR A 107 0.71 -14.38 17.82
C THR A 107 -0.60 -13.72 17.40
N ARG A 108 -0.91 -12.52 17.92
CA ARG A 108 -2.13 -11.79 17.54
C ARG A 108 -2.12 -11.40 16.06
N GLY A 109 -0.98 -10.94 15.56
CA GLY A 109 -0.82 -10.55 14.16
C GLY A 109 -0.96 -11.73 13.20
N GLN A 110 -0.49 -12.92 13.55
CA GLN A 110 -0.76 -14.15 12.79
C GLN A 110 -2.25 -14.45 12.69
N ALA A 111 -2.97 -14.37 13.81
CA ALA A 111 -4.40 -14.63 13.85
C ALA A 111 -5.17 -13.61 13.00
N ILE A 112 -4.90 -12.31 13.19
CA ILE A 112 -5.54 -11.23 12.41
C ILE A 112 -5.22 -11.37 10.92
N ALA A 113 -3.97 -11.68 10.56
CA ALA A 113 -3.59 -11.90 9.17
C ALA A 113 -4.31 -13.11 8.54
N ALA A 114 -4.54 -14.18 9.29
CA ALA A 114 -5.28 -15.34 8.83
C ALA A 114 -6.76 -15.00 8.59
N GLU A 115 -7.40 -14.31 9.54
CA GLU A 115 -8.78 -13.82 9.38
C GLU A 115 -8.90 -12.86 8.18
N TRP A 116 -7.93 -11.97 8.01
CA TRP A 116 -7.90 -11.03 6.89
C TRP A 116 -7.76 -11.72 5.53
N ARG A 117 -6.88 -12.72 5.42
CA ARG A 117 -6.75 -13.54 4.19
C ARG A 117 -8.03 -14.31 3.89
N ALA A 118 -8.70 -14.87 4.89
CA ALA A 118 -9.98 -15.54 4.70
C ALA A 118 -11.06 -14.55 4.19
N LEU A 119 -11.06 -13.33 4.71
CA LEU A 119 -11.94 -12.27 4.23
C LEU A 119 -11.64 -11.88 2.78
N ILE A 120 -10.36 -11.75 2.39
CA ILE A 120 -9.96 -11.52 0.99
C ILE A 120 -10.50 -12.61 0.07
N ALA A 121 -10.35 -13.89 0.44
CA ALA A 121 -10.87 -15.00 -0.36
C ALA A 121 -12.39 -14.96 -0.53
N SER A 122 -13.11 -14.58 0.54
CA SER A 122 -14.57 -14.39 0.51
C SER A 122 -14.97 -13.21 -0.40
N LYS A 123 -14.23 -12.09 -0.35
CA LYS A 123 -14.43 -10.94 -1.23
C LYS A 123 -14.20 -11.31 -2.68
N GLU A 124 -13.13 -12.02 -3.01
CA GLU A 124 -12.82 -12.43 -4.39
C GLU A 124 -13.98 -13.21 -5.03
N SER A 125 -14.55 -14.15 -4.27
CA SER A 125 -15.72 -14.93 -4.73
C SER A 125 -16.96 -14.06 -4.98
N SER A 126 -17.10 -12.96 -4.25
CA SER A 126 -18.21 -12.02 -4.42
C SER A 126 -17.94 -11.00 -5.54
N MET A 127 -16.69 -10.55 -5.67
CA MET A 127 -16.21 -9.63 -6.71
C MET A 127 -16.38 -10.21 -8.11
N ALA A 128 -16.17 -11.52 -8.27
CA ALA A 128 -16.36 -12.23 -9.53
C ALA A 128 -17.82 -12.15 -10.06
N ARG A 129 -18.77 -11.79 -9.20
CA ARG A 129 -20.19 -11.65 -9.54
C ARG A 129 -20.67 -10.21 -9.61
N TRP A 130 -19.77 -9.22 -9.51
CA TRP A 130 -20.16 -7.81 -9.53
C TRP A 130 -20.69 -7.36 -10.90
N ASP A 131 -20.25 -7.98 -12.00
CA ASP A 131 -20.79 -7.72 -13.33
C ASP A 131 -22.23 -8.25 -13.49
N GLU A 132 -22.64 -9.19 -12.64
CA GLU A 132 -24.01 -9.71 -12.58
C GLU A 132 -24.93 -8.81 -11.72
N ASP A 133 -24.43 -7.70 -11.18
CA ASP A 133 -25.23 -6.78 -10.36
C ASP A 133 -26.30 -6.10 -11.23
N SER A 134 -27.46 -6.73 -11.29
CA SER A 134 -28.62 -6.31 -12.11
C SER A 134 -29.16 -4.92 -11.79
N ARG A 135 -28.68 -4.29 -10.71
CA ARG A 135 -29.04 -2.92 -10.30
C ARG A 135 -28.01 -1.87 -10.67
N GLY A 136 -26.86 -2.27 -11.22
CA GLY A 136 -25.79 -1.35 -11.56
C GLY A 136 -25.20 -0.57 -10.38
N THR A 137 -25.39 -0.97 -9.11
CA THR A 137 -25.03 -0.11 -7.97
C THR A 137 -23.54 0.21 -7.92
N ILE A 138 -22.69 -0.77 -8.24
CA ILE A 138 -21.23 -0.55 -8.34
C ILE A 138 -20.89 0.15 -9.66
N GLY A 139 -21.42 -0.35 -10.79
CA GLY A 139 -21.11 0.17 -12.14
C GLY A 139 -21.60 1.61 -12.40
N GLU A 140 -22.65 2.05 -11.72
CA GLU A 140 -23.15 3.43 -11.72
C GLU A 140 -22.21 4.37 -10.95
N LEU A 141 -21.56 3.86 -9.90
CA LEU A 141 -20.62 4.64 -9.10
C LEU A 141 -19.26 4.72 -9.79
N MET A 142 -18.70 3.59 -10.22
CA MET A 142 -17.40 3.52 -10.88
C MET A 142 -17.23 2.21 -11.67
N PRO A 143 -16.28 2.13 -12.62
CA PRO A 143 -16.01 0.89 -13.34
C PRO A 143 -15.74 -0.28 -12.39
N VAL A 144 -16.42 -1.41 -12.62
CA VAL A 144 -16.33 -2.60 -11.75
C VAL A 144 -14.88 -3.09 -11.63
N GLU A 145 -14.15 -3.15 -12.75
CA GLU A 145 -12.74 -3.53 -12.77
C GLU A 145 -11.89 -2.63 -11.85
N PHE A 146 -12.14 -1.32 -11.86
CA PHE A 146 -11.43 -0.38 -10.98
C PHE A 146 -11.75 -0.68 -9.51
N ALA A 147 -13.03 -0.89 -9.17
CA ALA A 147 -13.43 -1.21 -7.80
C ALA A 147 -12.77 -2.52 -7.29
N GLN A 148 -12.64 -3.52 -8.16
CA GLN A 148 -11.97 -4.79 -7.82
C GLN A 148 -10.48 -4.59 -7.54
N HIS A 149 -9.76 -3.90 -8.44
CA HIS A 149 -8.35 -3.59 -8.25
C HIS A 149 -8.12 -2.70 -7.02
N ALA A 150 -8.97 -1.69 -6.78
CA ALA A 150 -8.87 -0.81 -5.63
C ALA A 150 -9.11 -1.57 -4.30
N THR A 151 -10.04 -2.52 -4.30
CA THR A 151 -10.31 -3.40 -3.16
C THR A 151 -9.08 -4.27 -2.86
N ARG A 152 -8.52 -4.95 -3.87
CA ARG A 152 -7.32 -5.78 -3.70
C ARG A 152 -6.12 -4.95 -3.24
N ALA A 153 -5.89 -3.79 -3.86
CA ALA A 153 -4.84 -2.86 -3.48
C ALA A 153 -4.90 -2.50 -1.98
N THR A 154 -6.10 -2.16 -1.49
CA THR A 154 -6.31 -1.78 -0.09
C THR A 154 -6.18 -2.98 0.87
N ASP A 155 -6.74 -4.13 0.49
CA ASP A 155 -6.70 -5.34 1.31
C ASP A 155 -5.28 -5.86 1.52
N TYR A 156 -4.46 -5.85 0.45
CA TYR A 156 -3.06 -6.26 0.55
C TYR A 156 -2.17 -5.21 1.22
N LEU A 157 -2.47 -3.91 1.10
CA LEU A 157 -1.82 -2.88 1.91
C LEU A 157 -2.00 -3.13 3.41
N LEU A 158 -3.21 -3.47 3.85
CA LEU A 158 -3.47 -3.75 5.27
C LEU A 158 -2.74 -5.01 5.74
N LEU A 159 -2.67 -6.03 4.89
CA LEU A 159 -1.81 -7.19 5.16
C LEU A 159 -0.34 -6.81 5.30
N VAL A 160 0.19 -5.92 4.46
CA VAL A 160 1.56 -5.39 4.61
C VAL A 160 1.71 -4.73 5.98
N ALA A 161 0.80 -3.86 6.39
CA ALA A 161 0.86 -3.19 7.68
C ALA A 161 0.85 -4.20 8.85
N ILE A 162 -0.02 -5.21 8.80
CA ILE A 162 -0.08 -6.29 9.79
C ILE A 162 1.23 -7.09 9.81
N TYR A 163 1.75 -7.52 8.64
CA TYR A 163 2.97 -8.32 8.60
C TYR A 163 4.18 -7.55 9.12
N ARG A 164 4.27 -6.25 8.81
CA ARG A 164 5.38 -5.42 9.32
C ARG A 164 5.35 -5.40 10.85
N VAL A 165 4.24 -5.00 11.46
CA VAL A 165 4.20 -4.84 12.92
C VAL A 165 4.29 -6.17 13.67
N ALA A 166 3.65 -7.23 13.15
CA ALA A 166 3.62 -8.52 13.82
C ALA A 166 4.92 -9.31 13.70
N PHE A 167 5.69 -9.11 12.63
CA PHE A 167 6.87 -9.92 12.30
C PHE A 167 8.17 -9.12 12.17
N SER A 168 8.19 -7.84 12.56
CA SER A 168 9.44 -7.11 12.82
C SER A 168 10.22 -7.82 13.92
N LYS A 169 11.10 -8.74 13.52
CA LYS A 169 12.13 -9.31 14.39
C LYS A 169 13.16 -8.21 14.71
N PRO A 170 14.00 -8.38 15.74
CA PRO A 170 15.19 -7.54 15.91
C PRO A 170 16.19 -7.63 14.73
N SER A 171 15.94 -8.52 13.75
CA SER A 171 16.62 -8.47 12.45
C SER A 171 15.91 -7.46 11.55
N THR A 172 16.68 -6.55 10.96
CA THR A 172 16.24 -5.52 9.99
C THR A 172 15.51 -6.03 8.75
N LYS A 173 15.46 -7.35 8.51
CA LYS A 173 14.91 -7.94 7.29
C LYS A 173 13.39 -8.07 7.32
N VAL A 174 12.76 -7.57 6.25
CA VAL A 174 11.33 -7.71 5.99
C VAL A 174 10.96 -9.18 5.75
N SER A 175 9.85 -9.65 6.32
CA SER A 175 9.37 -11.02 6.12
C SER A 175 8.95 -11.28 4.66
N SER A 176 9.10 -12.53 4.20
CA SER A 176 8.69 -12.96 2.87
C SER A 176 7.22 -12.70 2.58
N GLU A 177 6.36 -12.88 3.58
CA GLU A 177 4.92 -12.69 3.53
C GLU A 177 4.58 -11.20 3.35
N CYS A 178 5.31 -10.32 4.03
CA CYS A 178 5.19 -8.88 3.86
C CYS A 178 5.58 -8.46 2.45
N ILE A 179 6.72 -8.96 1.94
CA ILE A 179 7.17 -8.67 0.57
C ILE A 179 6.14 -9.17 -0.46
N ALA A 180 5.64 -10.41 -0.30
CA ALA A 180 4.63 -10.97 -1.19
C ALA A 180 3.33 -10.14 -1.20
N ALA A 181 2.83 -9.72 -0.03
CA ALA A 181 1.67 -8.84 0.05
C ALA A 181 1.94 -7.47 -0.58
N ALA A 182 3.14 -6.90 -0.38
CA ALA A 182 3.53 -5.63 -0.97
C ALA A 182 3.58 -5.68 -2.50
N ARG A 183 4.10 -6.77 -3.09
CA ARG A 183 4.09 -6.98 -4.55
C ARG A 183 2.67 -6.97 -5.11
N ILE A 184 1.76 -7.67 -4.46
CA ILE A 184 0.37 -7.71 -4.89
C ILE A 184 -0.24 -6.32 -4.78
N SER A 185 -0.16 -5.69 -3.60
CA SER A 185 -0.68 -4.34 -3.38
C SER A 185 -0.18 -3.34 -4.43
N LEU A 186 1.13 -3.30 -4.68
CA LEU A 186 1.72 -2.36 -5.64
C LEU A 186 1.23 -2.63 -7.07
N ARG A 187 1.17 -3.89 -7.49
CA ARG A 187 0.64 -4.28 -8.80
C ARG A 187 -0.81 -3.83 -8.98
N GLU A 188 -1.66 -4.04 -7.98
CA GLU A 188 -3.07 -3.64 -8.06
C GLU A 188 -3.23 -2.11 -8.12
N HIS A 189 -2.40 -1.34 -7.40
CA HIS A 189 -2.35 0.12 -7.56
C HIS A 189 -1.96 0.53 -8.98
N THR A 190 -0.97 -0.13 -9.59
CA THR A 190 -0.58 0.11 -11.00
C THR A 190 -1.76 -0.14 -11.95
N GLN A 191 -2.54 -1.20 -11.73
CA GLN A 191 -3.73 -1.48 -12.55
C GLN A 191 -4.82 -0.41 -12.38
N CYS A 192 -5.08 0.05 -11.15
CA CYS A 192 -5.97 1.17 -10.91
C CYS A 192 -5.51 2.44 -11.66
N ILE A 193 -4.21 2.76 -11.63
CA ILE A 193 -3.66 3.91 -12.36
C ILE A 193 -3.86 3.73 -13.88
N ALA A 194 -3.61 2.54 -14.43
CA ALA A 194 -3.81 2.27 -15.85
C ALA A 194 -5.27 2.49 -16.28
N LEU A 195 -6.23 2.06 -15.46
CA LEU A 195 -7.67 2.29 -15.68
C LEU A 195 -8.01 3.78 -15.61
N LEU A 196 -7.45 4.54 -14.67
CA LEU A 196 -7.64 6.00 -14.62
C LEU A 196 -7.04 6.72 -15.82
N VAL A 197 -5.92 6.23 -16.36
CA VAL A 197 -5.29 6.76 -17.58
C VAL A 197 -6.16 6.49 -18.81
N SER A 198 -6.85 5.35 -18.90
CA SER A 198 -7.76 5.06 -20.01
C SER A 198 -9.16 5.67 -19.85
N TYR A 199 -9.55 6.04 -18.63
CA TYR A 199 -10.87 6.60 -18.33
C TYR A 199 -11.02 8.06 -18.82
N ASN A 200 -12.06 8.32 -19.62
CA ASN A 200 -12.29 9.64 -20.25
C ASN A 200 -13.60 10.32 -19.85
N ASN A 201 -14.39 9.72 -18.93
CA ASN A 201 -15.61 10.35 -18.42
C ASN A 201 -15.30 11.17 -17.16
N ASP A 202 -16.35 11.55 -16.43
CA ASP A 202 -16.26 12.34 -15.20
C ASP A 202 -15.29 11.72 -14.17
N PRO A 203 -14.22 12.44 -13.77
CA PRO A 203 -13.25 11.94 -12.77
C PRO A 203 -13.79 11.95 -11.34
N ALA A 204 -14.93 12.62 -11.07
CA ALA A 204 -15.46 12.82 -9.73
C ALA A 204 -15.56 11.54 -8.87
N PRO A 205 -15.97 10.37 -9.39
CA PRO A 205 -16.05 9.16 -8.58
C PRO A 205 -14.72 8.65 -8.03
N PHE A 206 -13.60 9.07 -8.63
CA PHE A 206 -12.26 8.63 -8.24
C PHE A 206 -11.54 9.63 -7.33
N GLU A 207 -12.11 10.81 -7.07
CA GLU A 207 -11.44 11.86 -6.29
C GLU A 207 -10.99 11.37 -4.92
N LEU A 208 -11.82 10.58 -4.22
CA LEU A 208 -11.45 10.02 -2.92
C LEU A 208 -10.24 9.08 -3.02
N TRP A 209 -10.21 8.25 -4.07
CA TRP A 209 -9.12 7.31 -4.29
C TRP A 209 -7.85 8.00 -4.79
N VAL A 210 -7.97 9.04 -5.61
CA VAL A 210 -6.82 9.79 -6.12
C VAL A 210 -6.24 10.71 -5.05
N ASN A 211 -7.07 11.51 -4.38
CA ASN A 211 -6.59 12.49 -3.41
C ASN A 211 -6.24 11.84 -2.05
N GLY A 212 -6.96 10.78 -1.64
CA GLY A 212 -6.70 10.08 -0.38
C GLY A 212 -5.91 8.77 -0.54
N GLY A 213 -6.21 8.01 -1.59
CA GLY A 213 -5.65 6.67 -1.81
C GLY A 213 -4.28 6.68 -2.47
N LEU A 214 -4.06 7.41 -3.56
CA LEU A 214 -2.76 7.41 -4.24
C LEU A 214 -1.65 7.98 -3.36
N ILE A 215 -1.92 9.01 -2.53
CA ILE A 215 -0.90 9.67 -1.70
C ILE A 215 -0.38 8.76 -0.58
N LEU A 216 -1.26 7.98 0.05
CA LEU A 216 -0.94 7.27 1.29
C LEU A 216 -0.83 5.75 1.10
N PHE A 217 -1.60 5.16 0.18
CA PHE A 217 -1.73 3.70 0.07
C PHE A 217 -0.58 2.99 -0.64
N PRO A 218 0.01 3.51 -1.74
CA PRO A 218 1.11 2.83 -2.41
C PRO A 218 2.47 3.09 -1.74
N PHE A 219 2.61 4.09 -0.86
CA PHE A 219 3.91 4.42 -0.26
C PHE A 219 4.50 3.27 0.55
N VAL A 220 3.71 2.65 1.43
CA VAL A 220 4.14 1.51 2.26
C VAL A 220 4.56 0.30 1.41
N PRO A 221 3.75 -0.23 0.49
CA PRO A 221 4.15 -1.37 -0.34
C PRO A 221 5.32 -1.02 -1.25
N TYR A 222 5.35 0.19 -1.84
CA TYR A 222 6.49 0.63 -2.65
C TYR A 222 7.78 0.63 -1.84
N ASN A 223 7.76 1.19 -0.62
CA ASN A 223 8.91 1.24 0.27
C ASN A 223 9.40 -0.17 0.66
N ILE A 224 8.49 -1.10 0.94
CA ILE A 224 8.86 -2.51 1.18
C ILE A 224 9.58 -3.13 -0.01
N ILE A 225 9.07 -2.92 -1.23
CA ILE A 225 9.71 -3.43 -2.44
C ILE A 225 11.06 -2.73 -2.67
N PHE A 226 11.14 -1.42 -2.45
CA PHE A 226 12.39 -0.66 -2.50
C PHE A 226 13.45 -1.25 -1.55
N CYS A 227 13.13 -1.44 -0.27
CA CYS A 227 14.05 -2.03 0.70
C CYS A 227 14.48 -3.45 0.29
N SER A 228 13.54 -4.27 -0.20
CA SER A 228 13.84 -5.60 -0.76
C SER A 228 14.86 -5.52 -1.91
N VAL A 229 14.70 -4.57 -2.85
CA VAL A 229 15.65 -4.38 -3.95
C VAL A 229 17.03 -3.95 -3.44
N ILE A 230 17.11 -3.04 -2.48
CA ILE A 230 18.39 -2.65 -1.88
C ILE A 230 19.08 -3.86 -1.25
N GLU A 231 18.34 -4.66 -0.47
CA GLU A 231 18.88 -5.82 0.23
C GLU A 231 19.29 -6.97 -0.71
N THR A 232 18.54 -7.23 -1.78
CA THR A 232 18.70 -8.46 -2.58
C THR A 232 19.07 -8.23 -4.04
N ALA A 233 19.05 -6.99 -4.54
CA ALA A 233 19.17 -6.64 -5.96
C ALA A 233 18.19 -7.44 -6.86
N ASN A 234 16.95 -7.63 -6.39
CA ASN A 234 15.94 -8.35 -7.16
C ASN A 234 15.48 -7.50 -8.36
N LEU A 235 15.84 -7.93 -9.57
CA LEU A 235 15.53 -7.21 -10.80
C LEU A 235 14.03 -7.15 -11.12
N ALA A 236 13.26 -8.17 -10.75
CA ALA A 236 11.80 -8.17 -10.97
C ALA A 236 11.09 -7.16 -10.06
N ASP A 237 11.57 -7.01 -8.83
CA ASP A 237 11.09 -5.98 -7.90
C ASP A 237 11.48 -4.59 -8.39
N LEU A 238 12.71 -4.40 -8.89
CA LEU A 238 13.16 -3.14 -9.48
C LEU A 238 12.28 -2.73 -10.68
N GLU A 239 11.98 -3.67 -11.57
CA GLU A 239 11.07 -3.43 -12.71
C GLU A 239 9.64 -3.09 -12.25
N SER A 240 9.19 -3.69 -11.14
CA SER A 240 7.87 -3.38 -10.56
C SER A 240 7.81 -1.93 -10.04
N LEU A 241 8.88 -1.44 -9.40
CA LEU A 241 9.00 -0.04 -8.98
C LEU A 241 8.97 0.92 -10.19
N LYS A 242 9.69 0.56 -11.26
CA LYS A 242 9.70 1.32 -12.51
C LYS A 242 8.31 1.40 -13.14
N THR A 243 7.64 0.26 -13.27
CA THR A 243 6.32 0.15 -13.89
C THR A 243 5.31 1.05 -13.17
N TYR A 244 5.33 1.07 -11.84
CA TYR A 244 4.47 1.94 -11.05
C TYR A 244 4.77 3.43 -11.31
N VAL A 245 6.06 3.81 -11.34
CA VAL A 245 6.49 5.19 -11.64
C VAL A 245 6.04 5.65 -13.03
N ASP A 246 6.16 4.79 -14.05
CA ASP A 246 5.75 5.12 -15.41
C ASP A 246 4.23 5.26 -15.55
N ALA A 247 3.46 4.41 -14.85
CA ALA A 247 2.01 4.52 -14.78
C ALA A 247 1.59 5.85 -14.13
N LEU A 248 2.17 6.18 -12.98
CA LEU A 248 1.89 7.43 -12.27
C LEU A 248 2.32 8.67 -13.08
N ALA A 249 3.42 8.57 -13.82
CA ALA A 249 3.85 9.61 -14.76
C ALA A 249 2.85 9.84 -15.89
N SER A 250 2.20 8.79 -16.35
CA SER A 250 1.16 8.88 -17.38
C SER A 250 -0.11 9.51 -16.81
N LEU A 251 -0.49 9.17 -15.58
CA LEU A 251 -1.64 9.75 -14.89
C LEU A 251 -1.45 11.25 -14.62
N ALA A 252 -0.28 11.66 -14.15
CA ALA A 252 0.02 13.06 -13.84
C ALA A 252 -0.04 14.00 -15.06
N LYS A 253 -0.07 13.48 -16.29
CA LYS A 253 -0.29 14.27 -17.51
C LYS A 253 -1.75 14.72 -17.67
N LYS A 254 -2.69 14.05 -17.02
CA LYS A 254 -4.11 14.43 -17.02
C LYS A 254 -4.33 15.62 -16.07
N ARG A 255 -5.12 16.59 -16.52
CA ARG A 255 -5.34 17.85 -15.78
C ARG A 255 -6.01 17.61 -14.43
N GLU A 256 -6.89 16.63 -14.40
CA GLU A 256 -7.68 16.17 -13.26
C GLU A 256 -6.80 15.60 -12.15
N TYR A 257 -5.59 15.13 -12.46
CA TYR A 257 -4.73 14.37 -11.56
C TYR A 257 -3.36 15.03 -11.33
N THR A 258 -3.27 16.34 -11.53
CA THR A 258 -2.04 17.13 -11.29
C THR A 258 -1.57 17.09 -9.83
N SER A 259 -2.49 16.80 -8.88
CA SER A 259 -2.17 16.54 -7.47
C SER A 259 -1.16 15.40 -7.28
N CYS A 260 -1.06 14.46 -8.23
CA CYS A 260 -0.14 13.32 -8.18
C CYS A 260 1.33 13.69 -8.45
N THR A 261 1.63 14.91 -8.89
CA THR A 261 2.97 15.31 -9.33
C THR A 261 4.02 15.19 -8.22
N LYS A 262 3.69 15.65 -7.00
CA LYS A 262 4.60 15.56 -5.85
C LYS A 262 4.93 14.11 -5.48
N GLN A 263 3.94 13.23 -5.59
CA GLN A 263 4.14 11.81 -5.29
C GLN A 263 5.03 11.14 -6.31
N LEU A 264 4.82 11.49 -7.58
CA LEU A 264 5.63 11.00 -8.69
C LEU A 264 7.10 11.36 -8.50
N GLU A 265 7.41 12.56 -8.01
CA GLU A 265 8.78 12.97 -7.71
C GLU A 265 9.42 12.08 -6.63
N ILE A 266 8.69 11.79 -5.54
CA ILE A 266 9.16 10.91 -4.46
C ILE A 266 9.45 9.50 -5.00
N PHE A 267 8.50 8.89 -5.69
CA PHE A 267 8.67 7.53 -6.21
C PHE A 267 9.76 7.45 -7.30
N ARG A 268 9.90 8.49 -8.14
CA ARG A 268 11.01 8.57 -9.11
C ARG A 268 12.37 8.62 -8.43
N ALA A 269 12.51 9.40 -7.37
CA ALA A 269 13.76 9.50 -6.61
C ALA A 269 14.14 8.14 -6.01
N LEU A 270 13.19 7.46 -5.36
CA LEU A 270 13.41 6.13 -4.77
C LEU A 270 13.76 5.08 -5.84
N HIS A 271 13.05 5.05 -6.98
CA HIS A 271 13.39 4.15 -8.09
C HIS A 271 14.82 4.40 -8.59
N LYS A 272 15.19 5.67 -8.82
CA LYS A 272 16.53 6.04 -9.28
C LYS A 272 17.61 5.56 -8.31
N LEU A 273 17.38 5.74 -7.00
CA LEU A 273 18.29 5.27 -5.96
C LEU A 273 18.45 3.74 -6.01
N ALA A 274 17.34 3.00 -6.11
CA ALA A 274 17.37 1.53 -6.23
C ALA A 274 18.11 1.05 -7.48
N LEU A 275 17.94 1.74 -8.61
CA LEU A 275 18.63 1.44 -9.86
C LEU A 275 20.15 1.61 -9.71
N VAL A 276 20.59 2.79 -9.25
CA VAL A 276 22.02 3.09 -9.06
C VAL A 276 22.65 2.12 -8.07
N HIS A 277 21.97 1.84 -6.95
CA HIS A 277 22.45 0.86 -5.98
C HIS A 277 22.63 -0.55 -6.60
N SER A 278 21.68 -0.98 -7.41
CA SER A 278 21.75 -2.29 -8.10
C SER A 278 22.91 -2.34 -9.10
N GLU A 279 23.15 -1.26 -9.84
CA GLU A 279 24.27 -1.13 -10.77
C GLU A 279 25.63 -1.18 -10.05
N ILE A 280 25.80 -0.42 -8.96
CA ILE A 280 27.03 -0.41 -8.15
C ILE A 280 27.28 -1.81 -7.59
N ARG A 281 26.26 -2.47 -7.05
CA ARG A 281 26.39 -3.82 -6.50
C ARG A 281 26.77 -4.85 -7.56
N ALA A 282 26.20 -4.76 -8.77
CA ALA A 282 26.58 -5.62 -9.88
C ALA A 282 28.07 -5.43 -10.24
N GLN A 283 28.55 -4.18 -10.31
CA GLN A 283 29.96 -3.87 -10.58
C GLN A 283 30.90 -4.44 -9.51
N MET A 284 30.52 -4.33 -8.22
CA MET A 284 31.30 -4.90 -7.11
C MET A 284 31.36 -6.43 -7.16
N GLN A 285 30.28 -7.10 -7.58
CA GLN A 285 30.28 -8.56 -7.75
C GLN A 285 31.20 -8.99 -8.90
N LEU A 286 31.17 -8.27 -10.03
CA LEU A 286 32.05 -8.50 -11.18
C LEU A 286 33.54 -8.29 -10.84
N SER A 287 33.89 -7.32 -9.99
CA SER A 287 35.28 -7.08 -9.57
C SER A 287 35.78 -8.03 -8.48
N SER A 288 34.86 -8.68 -7.74
CA SER A 288 35.19 -9.64 -6.67
C SER A 288 35.41 -11.09 -7.14
N CYS A 289 35.13 -11.42 -8.41
CA CYS A 289 35.51 -12.71 -8.99
C CYS A 289 37.04 -12.75 -9.18
N PRO A 290 37.78 -13.69 -8.56
CA PRO A 290 39.20 -13.82 -8.82
C PRO A 290 39.35 -14.22 -10.29
N SER A 291 40.04 -13.38 -11.06
CA SER A 291 40.66 -13.82 -12.29
C SER A 291 41.57 -15.00 -11.96
N GLY A 292 41.10 -16.21 -12.25
CA GLY A 292 41.92 -17.41 -12.21
C GLY A 292 43.18 -17.19 -13.05
N PRO A 293 44.32 -17.82 -12.70
CA PRO A 293 45.58 -17.50 -13.36
C PRO A 293 45.46 -17.76 -14.86
N LEU A 294 45.73 -16.73 -15.67
CA LEU A 294 45.97 -16.88 -17.10
C LEU A 294 47.16 -17.82 -17.30
N SER A 295 46.90 -19.09 -17.61
CA SER A 295 47.93 -19.97 -18.14
C SER A 295 48.10 -19.66 -19.62
N SER A 296 49.18 -18.95 -19.93
CA SER A 296 49.71 -18.78 -21.27
C SER A 296 50.16 -20.13 -21.83
N SER A 297 49.46 -20.65 -22.85
CA SER A 297 50.09 -21.45 -23.90
C SER A 297 49.17 -21.51 -25.11
N ALA A 298 49.50 -20.70 -26.12
CA ALA A 298 48.98 -20.85 -27.47
C ALA A 298 49.47 -22.17 -28.08
N LYS A 299 48.62 -22.81 -28.90
CA LYS A 299 48.96 -23.24 -30.27
C LYS A 299 47.74 -23.88 -30.97
N ASP A 300 47.29 -23.18 -32.00
CA ASP A 300 46.89 -23.66 -33.32
C ASP A 300 45.90 -24.82 -33.44
N ALA A 301 44.64 -24.48 -33.78
CA ALA A 301 43.85 -25.20 -34.77
C ALA A 301 42.70 -24.30 -35.29
N GLU A 302 42.90 -23.71 -36.47
CA GLU A 302 41.80 -23.30 -37.35
C GLU A 302 41.02 -24.54 -37.81
N LEU A 303 39.68 -24.53 -37.74
CA LEU A 303 38.82 -24.50 -38.93
C LEU A 303 37.32 -24.40 -38.55
N GLU A 304 36.74 -23.26 -38.91
CA GLU A 304 35.39 -22.95 -39.42
C GLU A 304 34.11 -23.66 -38.93
N GLY A 305 33.11 -22.84 -38.58
CA GLY A 305 31.69 -23.23 -38.60
C GLY A 305 30.66 -22.30 -37.94
N LEU A 306 30.35 -21.14 -38.55
CA LEU A 306 29.06 -20.39 -38.50
C LEU A 306 28.65 -19.63 -37.19
N PRO A 307 27.77 -18.60 -37.26
CA PRO A 307 28.12 -17.24 -36.86
C PRO A 307 27.31 -16.63 -35.70
N ASN A 308 28.02 -15.74 -34.99
CA ASN A 308 27.60 -14.64 -34.12
C ASN A 308 26.12 -14.21 -34.12
N THR A 309 25.41 -14.53 -33.04
CA THR A 309 24.26 -13.76 -32.53
C THR A 309 24.27 -13.69 -31.00
N LEU A 310 25.23 -12.96 -30.45
CA LEU A 310 25.14 -12.39 -29.11
C LEU A 310 25.59 -10.93 -29.22
N GLY A 311 24.63 -10.08 -29.55
CA GLY A 311 24.81 -8.63 -29.61
C GLY A 311 25.30 -8.12 -28.26
N GLY A 312 26.51 -7.56 -28.28
CA GLY A 312 27.23 -7.10 -27.10
C GLY A 312 26.56 -5.94 -26.39
N LEU A 313 26.80 -5.87 -25.09
CA LEU A 313 26.72 -4.64 -24.33
C LEU A 313 27.66 -3.58 -24.98
N PRO A 314 27.23 -2.31 -25.09
CA PRO A 314 28.10 -1.26 -25.61
C PRO A 314 29.31 -1.03 -24.70
N SER A 315 30.49 -0.91 -25.30
CA SER A 315 31.75 -0.57 -24.62
C SER A 315 31.77 0.87 -24.15
N TRP A 316 32.42 1.11 -23.01
CA TRP A 316 32.43 2.35 -22.20
C TRP A 316 33.24 3.54 -22.77
N HIS A 317 33.45 3.64 -24.08
CA HIS A 317 34.23 4.75 -24.67
C HIS A 317 33.42 5.74 -25.53
N ASP A 318 32.09 5.59 -25.61
CA ASP A 318 31.23 6.43 -26.49
C ASP A 318 30.17 7.28 -25.74
N ARG A 319 30.39 7.60 -24.46
CA ARG A 319 29.43 8.41 -23.66
C ARG A 319 29.99 9.70 -23.03
N ASP A 320 31.07 10.23 -23.58
CA ASP A 320 31.68 11.49 -23.11
C ASP A 320 30.88 12.77 -23.47
N GLY A 321 29.73 12.65 -24.15
CA GLY A 321 28.91 13.81 -24.55
C GLY A 321 27.73 14.17 -23.65
N MET A 322 27.36 13.33 -22.66
CA MET A 322 26.09 13.49 -21.92
C MET A 322 26.22 13.66 -20.40
N TRP A 323 27.45 13.70 -19.89
CA TRP A 323 27.76 13.85 -18.47
C TRP A 323 28.79 14.96 -18.25
N ASN A 324 28.38 16.22 -18.46
CA ASN A 324 29.12 17.36 -17.93
C ASN A 324 28.25 18.20 -16.99
N GLY A 325 27.51 17.52 -16.12
CA GLY A 325 26.91 18.09 -14.93
C GLY A 325 27.51 17.40 -13.72
N SER A 326 28.60 17.94 -13.18
CA SER A 326 29.11 17.58 -11.86
C SER A 326 27.95 17.63 -10.85
N ILE A 327 27.49 16.48 -10.35
CA ILE A 327 26.53 16.42 -9.24
C ILE A 327 27.31 16.79 -7.98
N ASN A 328 27.28 18.08 -7.65
CA ASN A 328 27.85 18.61 -6.42
C ASN A 328 26.84 18.40 -5.29
N LEU A 329 26.95 17.27 -4.57
CA LEU A 329 26.06 16.88 -3.46
C LEU A 329 26.20 17.76 -2.20
N THR A 330 26.97 18.84 -2.24
CA THR A 330 27.28 19.70 -1.08
C THR A 330 26.39 20.94 -0.96
N ASN A 331 25.61 21.29 -1.99
CA ASN A 331 24.83 22.53 -2.03
C ASN A 331 23.32 22.36 -2.23
N GLU A 332 22.79 21.13 -2.22
CA GLU A 332 21.34 20.91 -2.17
C GLU A 332 20.86 21.05 -0.72
N PRO A 333 19.78 21.81 -0.44
CA PRO A 333 19.23 21.86 0.90
C PRO A 333 18.89 20.44 1.32
N SER A 334 19.36 20.04 2.50
CA SER A 334 19.12 18.72 3.06
C SER A 334 17.66 18.33 2.84
N VAL A 335 17.43 17.12 2.34
CA VAL A 335 16.08 16.53 2.23
C VAL A 335 15.37 16.51 3.61
N LEU A 336 16.11 16.66 4.72
CA LEU A 336 15.54 16.88 6.06
C LEU A 336 14.87 18.25 6.26
N ALA A 337 15.27 19.30 5.53
CA ALA A 337 14.82 20.67 5.81
C ALA A 337 13.47 21.03 5.17
N SER A 338 12.98 20.22 4.26
CA SER A 338 11.70 20.44 3.59
C SER A 338 10.72 19.33 3.96
N GLN A 339 10.23 19.32 5.21
CA GLN A 339 9.06 18.53 5.59
C GLN A 339 7.79 19.21 5.04
N PRO A 340 7.20 18.78 3.90
CA PRO A 340 6.11 19.52 3.27
C PRO A 340 4.77 19.32 3.98
N TRP A 341 4.76 18.52 5.06
CA TRP A 341 3.59 18.15 5.84
C TRP A 341 3.57 18.79 7.24
N ALA A 342 4.61 19.57 7.59
CA ALA A 342 4.78 20.11 8.94
C ALA A 342 4.17 21.51 9.16
N ASP A 343 3.78 22.26 8.12
CA ASP A 343 3.19 23.59 8.32
C ASP A 343 1.66 23.58 8.21
N PHE A 344 1.02 23.23 9.32
CA PHE A 344 -0.39 23.47 9.59
C PHE A 344 -0.57 24.72 10.50
N GLY A 345 0.11 25.83 10.16
CA GLY A 345 -0.11 27.10 10.85
C GLY A 345 0.43 27.14 12.28
N GLY A 346 1.59 26.52 12.52
CA GLY A 346 2.30 26.59 13.80
C GLY A 346 1.70 25.76 14.95
N MET A 347 0.87 24.75 14.66
CA MET A 347 0.51 23.72 15.63
C MET A 347 1.47 22.54 15.53
N ASP A 348 2.34 22.40 16.53
CA ASP A 348 3.18 21.20 16.71
C ASP A 348 2.29 19.97 16.80
N LEU A 349 2.56 18.96 15.97
CA LEU A 349 1.92 17.66 16.06
C LEU A 349 2.32 17.01 17.38
N ASP A 350 1.33 16.48 18.12
CA ASP A 350 1.58 15.54 19.20
C ASP A 350 2.44 14.39 18.63
N PRO A 351 3.66 14.16 19.13
CA PRO A 351 4.55 13.13 18.63
C PRO A 351 3.87 11.76 18.54
N LEU A 352 2.87 11.49 19.40
CA LEU A 352 2.14 10.23 19.49
C LEU A 352 0.97 10.10 18.49
N GLY A 353 0.59 11.17 17.79
CA GLY A 353 -0.71 11.32 17.14
C GLY A 353 -0.83 10.80 15.69
N THR A 354 0.27 10.46 15.02
CA THR A 354 0.25 9.93 13.66
C THR A 354 1.27 8.81 13.54
N GLN A 355 0.84 7.57 13.77
CA GLN A 355 1.67 6.40 13.52
C GLN A 355 2.13 6.24 12.08
N LEU A 356 1.52 6.94 11.10
CA LEU A 356 2.06 7.05 9.74
C LEU A 356 3.28 8.00 9.66
N GLY A 357 3.40 8.97 10.57
CA GLY A 357 4.54 9.91 10.68
C GLY A 357 5.78 9.28 11.32
N TYR A 358 5.61 8.35 12.26
CA TYR A 358 6.72 7.57 12.83
C TYR A 358 7.49 6.75 11.78
N TRP A 359 6.87 6.39 10.64
CA TRP A 359 7.53 5.66 9.54
C TRP A 359 8.68 6.44 8.90
N ILE A 360 8.55 7.77 8.79
CA ILE A 360 9.62 8.62 8.23
C ILE A 360 10.76 8.75 9.25
N GLN A 361 10.46 8.69 10.54
CA GLN A 361 11.42 8.90 11.62
C GLN A 361 12.26 7.66 11.95
N GLU A 362 11.67 6.45 11.91
CA GLU A 362 12.43 5.20 12.04
C GLU A 362 13.30 4.93 10.80
N SER A 363 12.76 5.17 9.59
CA SER A 363 13.56 4.98 8.37
C SER A 363 14.71 5.98 8.26
N SER A 364 14.59 7.20 8.79
CA SER A 364 15.69 8.17 8.81
C SER A 364 16.81 7.79 9.80
N GLN A 365 16.50 7.20 10.95
CA GLN A 365 17.52 6.67 11.86
C GLN A 365 18.36 5.54 11.25
N ASP A 366 17.77 4.75 10.35
CA ASP A 366 18.49 3.71 9.62
C ASP A 366 19.39 4.27 8.50
N PHE A 367 19.05 5.41 7.89
CA PHE A 367 19.89 6.06 6.87
C PHE A 367 21.09 6.81 7.47
N ASP A 368 20.98 7.32 8.69
CA ASP A 368 22.11 7.97 9.39
C ASP A 368 23.24 6.97 9.74
N ASN A 369 22.90 5.70 9.96
CA ASN A 369 23.88 4.63 10.22
C ASN A 369 24.65 4.16 8.97
N PHE A 370 24.24 4.55 7.75
CA PHE A 370 25.00 4.25 6.53
C PHE A 370 26.11 5.28 6.24
N GLY A 371 26.23 6.34 7.05
CA GLY A 371 27.28 7.35 6.94
C GLY A 371 28.53 7.10 7.79
N GLU A 372 28.49 6.12 8.70
CA GLU A 372 29.59 5.82 9.65
C GLU A 372 30.08 4.36 9.53
N THR A 373 30.51 3.92 8.35
CA THR A 373 31.47 2.79 8.22
C THR A 373 32.34 2.94 6.99
#